data_AF-A0AAD7IN07-F1
#
_entry.id   AF-A0AAD7IN07-F1
#
_cell.length_a   1.000
_cell.length_b   1.000
_cell.length_c   1.000
_cell.angle_alpha   90.00
_cell.angle_beta   90.00
_cell.angle_gamma   90.00
#
_symmetry.space_group_name_H-M   'P 1'
#
loop_
_entity.id
_entity.type
_entity.pdbx_description
1 polymer ?
#
loop_
_entity_poly.entity_id
_entity_poly.type
_entity_poly.pdbx_seq_one_letter_code
_entity_poly.pdbx_strand_id
1 'polypeptide(L)'
;MLLHTTAAVFSCPPNRNGPVGLTLKMTAKRYCTAESASNEEGFSLLFAHCIGSHKEQWEPVIEHTFCVQQAKARHQRVREAWTFDWQNHGDAATLNHELLVNTRQMGVSAYEWGEAIAAFAVTPDMRGKRMVAIGHSAGTGAMMMSMRDFPTPAIPYVSVVLIEPIIATREIFYRHIADSTQTIVAAITMRRQRWRSRTEAYEWLKRRGPWKRWDARVLRIFVRYGLRDTSDGEVALKCDRRQEANAYPDVHPHFDAVDEIGRVCQSVPVHLVWANQSDFVPKIVQDSLSDVSEGRMVASITRLDGGHMIVQENPDRIALAICDSLDAVGVDLQIRARSRL
;
A
#
# COMPACT_ATOMS: atom_id res chain seq x y z
N MET A 1 23.39 1.28 -6.38
CA MET A 1 22.64 1.19 -7.66
C MET A 1 21.75 2.41 -7.75
N LEU A 2 21.68 3.07 -8.91
CA LEU A 2 20.83 4.23 -9.12
C LEU A 2 19.55 3.80 -9.84
N LEU A 3 18.38 4.12 -9.27
CA LEU A 3 17.09 3.88 -9.90
C LEU A 3 16.65 5.11 -10.71
N HIS A 4 16.26 4.89 -11.96
CA HIS A 4 15.55 5.87 -12.75
C HIS A 4 14.10 5.95 -12.27
N THR A 5 13.60 7.18 -12.08
CA THR A 5 12.24 7.40 -11.62
C THR A 5 11.43 8.18 -12.63
N THR A 6 10.18 7.77 -12.86
CA THR A 6 9.23 8.50 -13.71
C THR A 6 7.94 8.74 -12.94
N ALA A 7 7.52 10.00 -12.83
CA ALA A 7 6.22 10.34 -12.25
C ALA A 7 5.11 10.22 -13.31
N ALA A 8 3.93 9.79 -12.89
CA ALA A 8 2.75 9.70 -13.74
C ALA A 8 1.50 10.16 -12.99
N VAL A 9 0.52 10.66 -13.75
CA VAL A 9 -0.79 11.09 -13.23
C VAL A 9 -1.87 10.39 -14.04
N PHE A 10 -2.81 9.76 -13.37
CA PHE A 10 -3.91 9.02 -13.96
C PHE A 10 -5.24 9.62 -13.54
N SER A 11 -6.18 9.73 -14.48
CA SER A 11 -7.58 9.98 -14.15
C SER A 11 -8.17 8.71 -13.54
N CYS A 12 -8.74 8.82 -12.34
CA CYS A 12 -9.42 7.67 -11.72
C CYS A 12 -10.74 7.40 -12.43
N PRO A 13 -11.25 6.16 -12.35
CA PRO A 13 -12.63 5.86 -12.70
C PRO A 13 -13.61 6.81 -11.97
N PRO A 14 -14.75 7.17 -12.59
CA PRO A 14 -15.79 7.93 -11.91
C PRO A 14 -16.28 7.19 -10.67
N ASN A 15 -16.47 7.93 -9.58
CA ASN A 15 -17.11 7.37 -8.40
C ASN A 15 -18.55 6.99 -8.75
N ARG A 16 -18.90 5.70 -8.62
CA ARG A 16 -20.25 5.16 -8.92
C ARG A 16 -21.36 5.84 -8.12
N ASN A 17 -21.03 6.38 -6.95
CA ASN A 17 -21.95 7.06 -6.03
C ASN A 17 -21.68 8.57 -5.94
N GLY A 18 -20.79 9.11 -6.78
CA GLY A 18 -20.36 10.51 -6.76
C GLY A 18 -21.03 11.37 -7.84
N PRO A 19 -20.84 12.71 -7.77
CA PRO A 19 -21.34 13.63 -8.80
C PRO A 19 -20.70 13.32 -10.17
N VAL A 20 -21.54 13.25 -11.20
CA VAL A 20 -21.15 12.92 -12.59
C VAL A 20 -20.13 13.93 -13.12
N GLY A 21 -19.07 13.43 -13.76
CA GLY A 21 -18.07 14.26 -14.46
C GLY A 21 -16.91 14.79 -13.62
N LEU A 22 -16.92 14.57 -12.29
CA LEU A 22 -15.82 14.99 -11.41
C LEU A 22 -14.96 13.78 -11.00
N THR A 23 -13.88 13.53 -11.73
CA THR A 23 -12.94 12.43 -11.43
C THR A 23 -11.72 12.95 -10.67
N LEU A 24 -11.36 12.25 -9.59
CA LEU A 24 -10.11 12.50 -8.89
C LEU A 24 -8.92 11.96 -9.71
N LYS A 25 -7.73 12.47 -9.43
CA LYS A 25 -6.47 11.98 -9.99
C LYS A 25 -5.74 11.09 -9.00
N MET A 26 -5.09 10.04 -9.50
CA MET A 26 -4.11 9.25 -8.77
C MET A 26 -2.73 9.58 -9.31
N THR A 27 -1.75 9.82 -8.44
CA THR A 27 -0.36 9.95 -8.88
C THR A 27 0.39 8.66 -8.63
N ALA A 28 1.34 8.35 -9.50
CA ALA A 28 2.22 7.21 -9.35
C ALA A 28 3.68 7.60 -9.60
N LYS A 29 4.59 6.77 -9.11
CA LYS A 29 6.01 6.86 -9.41
C LYS A 29 6.54 5.48 -9.77
N ARG A 30 7.15 5.40 -10.95
CA ARG A 30 7.83 4.21 -11.46
C ARG A 30 9.29 4.24 -11.07
N TYR A 31 9.86 3.09 -10.73
CA TYR A 31 11.27 2.87 -10.44
C TYR A 31 11.80 1.72 -11.28
N CYS A 32 12.93 1.90 -11.95
CA CYS A 32 13.63 0.85 -12.68
C CYS A 32 15.12 1.20 -12.87
N THR A 33 15.91 0.24 -13.30
CA THR A 33 17.21 0.48 -13.93
C THR A 33 17.06 0.33 -15.44
N ALA A 34 18.04 0.80 -16.23
CA ALA A 34 18.04 0.57 -17.67
C ALA A 34 17.98 -0.93 -18.03
N GLU A 35 18.71 -1.78 -17.28
CA GLU A 35 18.71 -3.24 -17.46
C GLU A 35 17.39 -3.87 -17.02
N SER A 36 16.85 -3.47 -15.87
CA SER A 36 15.62 -4.09 -15.36
C SER A 36 14.42 -3.78 -16.25
N ALA A 37 14.34 -2.56 -16.81
CA ALA A 37 13.21 -2.14 -17.65
C ALA A 37 13.04 -3.02 -18.91
N SER A 38 14.15 -3.55 -19.45
CA SER A 38 14.18 -4.45 -20.61
C SER A 38 14.02 -5.93 -20.25
N ASN A 39 13.95 -6.28 -18.97
CA ASN A 39 13.70 -7.65 -18.52
C ASN A 39 12.21 -8.00 -18.55
N GLU A 40 11.71 -8.46 -19.69
CA GLU A 40 10.29 -8.78 -19.88
C GLU A 40 9.79 -9.97 -19.04
N GLU A 41 10.69 -10.85 -18.59
CA GLU A 41 10.37 -11.97 -17.70
C GLU A 41 10.18 -11.54 -16.24
N GLY A 42 10.67 -10.34 -15.88
CA GLY A 42 10.72 -9.86 -14.51
C GLY A 42 9.38 -9.39 -13.96
N PHE A 43 9.31 -9.26 -12.65
CA PHE A 43 8.12 -8.81 -11.94
C PHE A 43 7.90 -7.30 -12.04
N SER A 44 6.64 -6.89 -12.18
CA SER A 44 6.24 -5.50 -12.01
C SER A 44 5.53 -5.36 -10.66
N LEU A 45 6.15 -4.65 -9.72
CA LEU A 45 5.63 -4.53 -8.37
C LEU A 45 4.70 -3.32 -8.28
N LEU A 46 3.53 -3.48 -7.64
CA LEU A 46 2.55 -2.41 -7.46
C LEU A 46 2.33 -2.19 -5.95
N PHE A 47 2.62 -0.99 -5.45
CA PHE A 47 2.64 -0.68 -4.03
C PHE A 47 1.54 0.31 -3.62
N ALA A 48 0.73 -0.06 -2.62
CA ALA A 48 -0.23 0.81 -1.93
C ALA A 48 0.20 1.05 -0.47
N HIS A 49 0.36 2.33 -0.11
CA HIS A 49 0.78 2.77 1.23
C HIS A 49 -0.36 2.72 2.28
N CYS A 50 -0.02 2.94 3.56
CA CYS A 50 -0.98 3.05 4.66
C CYS A 50 -1.60 4.47 4.77
N ILE A 51 -2.62 4.64 5.62
CA ILE A 51 -3.20 5.97 5.91
C ILE A 51 -2.11 6.91 6.46
N GLY A 52 -2.14 8.18 6.05
CA GLY A 52 -1.19 9.21 6.49
C GLY A 52 0.21 9.12 5.86
N SER A 53 0.41 8.19 4.92
CA SER A 53 1.65 7.98 4.16
C SER A 53 1.56 8.53 2.73
N HIS A 54 2.57 8.25 1.90
CA HIS A 54 2.61 8.62 0.47
C HIS A 54 3.56 7.68 -0.30
N LYS A 55 3.46 7.70 -1.62
CA LYS A 55 4.06 6.73 -2.55
C LYS A 55 5.59 6.59 -2.44
N GLU A 56 6.32 7.66 -2.13
CA GLU A 56 7.78 7.63 -2.00
C GLU A 56 8.28 6.95 -0.71
N GLN A 57 7.43 6.70 0.29
CA GLN A 57 7.89 6.03 1.53
C GLN A 57 8.35 4.58 1.31
N TRP A 58 8.03 4.01 0.14
CA TRP A 58 8.53 2.71 -0.31
C TRP A 58 9.95 2.74 -0.88
N GLU A 59 10.55 3.91 -1.13
CA GLU A 59 11.86 4.02 -1.79
C GLU A 59 12.94 3.12 -1.14
N PRO A 60 13.13 3.10 0.20
CA PRO A 60 14.15 2.25 0.80
C PRO A 60 13.86 0.75 0.63
N VAL A 61 12.57 0.36 0.65
CA VAL A 61 12.13 -1.03 0.39
C VAL A 61 12.46 -1.41 -1.06
N ILE A 62 12.14 -0.53 -2.00
CA ILE A 62 12.35 -0.74 -3.44
C ILE A 62 13.85 -0.84 -3.75
N GLU A 63 14.66 0.11 -3.27
CA GLU A 63 16.11 0.11 -3.48
C GLU A 63 16.75 -1.19 -2.99
N HIS A 64 16.37 -1.64 -1.78
CA HIS A 64 16.90 -2.86 -1.20
C HIS A 64 16.40 -4.11 -1.95
N THR A 65 15.12 -4.15 -2.35
CA THR A 65 14.54 -5.26 -3.13
C THR A 65 15.28 -5.45 -4.44
N PHE A 66 15.51 -4.38 -5.21
CA PHE A 66 16.28 -4.46 -6.44
C PHE A 66 17.71 -4.94 -6.17
N CYS A 67 18.36 -4.46 -5.10
CA CYS A 67 19.73 -4.87 -4.74
C CYS A 67 19.82 -6.39 -4.48
N VAL A 68 18.92 -6.93 -3.67
CA VAL A 68 18.90 -8.36 -3.29
C VAL A 68 18.63 -9.25 -4.51
N GLN A 69 17.81 -8.78 -5.45
CA GLN A 69 17.44 -9.59 -6.60
C GLN A 69 18.44 -9.58 -7.75
N GLN A 70 19.44 -8.71 -7.78
CA GLN A 70 20.43 -8.66 -8.86
C GLN A 70 21.13 -9.99 -9.13
N ALA A 71 21.34 -10.81 -8.09
CA ALA A 71 21.98 -12.11 -8.19
C ALA A 71 21.06 -13.25 -8.68
N LYS A 72 19.74 -13.01 -8.82
CA LYS A 72 18.75 -14.04 -9.13
C LYS A 72 18.59 -14.28 -10.64
N ALA A 73 17.87 -15.33 -11.02
CA ALA A 73 17.52 -15.58 -12.43
C ALA A 73 16.59 -14.49 -12.98
N ARG A 74 16.61 -14.24 -14.30
CA ARG A 74 15.87 -13.13 -14.94
C ARG A 74 14.38 -13.13 -14.60
N HIS A 75 13.72 -14.27 -14.64
CA HIS A 75 12.30 -14.42 -14.27
C HIS A 75 12.00 -14.27 -12.78
N GLN A 76 13.02 -14.18 -11.91
CA GLN A 76 12.86 -13.91 -10.48
C GLN A 76 13.18 -12.46 -10.11
N ARG A 77 13.72 -11.67 -11.04
CA ARG A 77 14.09 -10.27 -10.82
C ARG A 77 12.90 -9.34 -10.96
N VAL A 78 12.97 -8.19 -10.30
CA VAL A 78 12.09 -7.05 -10.54
C VAL A 78 12.47 -6.37 -11.84
N ARG A 79 11.48 -6.19 -12.71
CA ARG A 79 11.53 -5.36 -13.91
C ARG A 79 11.37 -3.89 -13.55
N GLU A 80 10.34 -3.59 -12.77
CA GLU A 80 9.95 -2.24 -12.35
C GLU A 80 9.11 -2.28 -11.08
N ALA A 81 9.09 -1.16 -10.36
CA ALA A 81 8.18 -0.93 -9.24
C ALA A 81 7.34 0.32 -9.50
N TRP A 82 6.06 0.27 -9.16
CA TRP A 82 5.11 1.36 -9.22
C TRP A 82 4.52 1.60 -7.83
N THR A 83 4.61 2.83 -7.36
CA THR A 83 4.02 3.25 -6.08
C THR A 83 2.92 4.27 -6.33
N PHE A 84 1.78 4.13 -5.68
CA PHE A 84 0.62 5.01 -5.89
C PHE A 84 0.32 5.86 -4.66
N ASP A 85 -0.04 7.13 -4.88
CA ASP A 85 -0.71 7.92 -3.85
C ASP A 85 -2.21 7.64 -3.90
N TRP A 86 -2.84 7.37 -2.76
CA TRP A 86 -4.29 7.48 -2.62
C TRP A 86 -4.72 8.89 -3.04
N GLN A 87 -5.84 9.05 -3.73
CA GLN A 87 -6.33 10.31 -4.30
C GLN A 87 -6.37 11.50 -3.30
N ASN A 88 -6.46 11.26 -1.99
CA ASN A 88 -6.41 12.28 -0.93
C ASN A 88 -5.12 12.29 -0.09
N HIS A 89 -4.07 11.60 -0.56
CA HIS A 89 -2.74 11.54 0.05
C HIS A 89 -1.64 12.04 -0.91
N GLY A 90 -0.46 12.32 -0.37
CA GLY A 90 0.73 12.69 -1.14
C GLY A 90 0.51 13.79 -2.19
N ASP A 91 1.08 13.62 -3.38
CA ASP A 91 0.91 14.56 -4.49
C ASP A 91 -0.51 14.57 -5.04
N ALA A 92 -1.21 13.43 -4.98
CA ALA A 92 -2.59 13.33 -5.45
C ALA A 92 -3.53 14.25 -4.64
N ALA A 93 -3.31 14.37 -3.33
CA ALA A 93 -4.04 15.31 -2.48
C ALA A 93 -3.88 16.77 -2.94
N THR A 94 -2.67 17.12 -3.40
CA THR A 94 -2.38 18.47 -3.89
C THR A 94 -3.08 18.73 -5.22
N LEU A 95 -3.02 17.76 -6.15
CA LEU A 95 -3.71 17.86 -7.44
C LEU A 95 -5.24 17.91 -7.31
N ASN A 96 -5.79 17.19 -6.33
CA ASN A 96 -7.22 17.11 -6.10
C ASN A 96 -7.74 18.13 -5.09
N HIS A 97 -6.91 19.09 -4.66
CA HIS A 97 -7.22 19.95 -3.51
C HIS A 97 -8.60 20.60 -3.59
N GLU A 98 -8.95 21.18 -4.73
CA GLU A 98 -10.25 21.84 -4.92
C GLU A 98 -11.43 20.85 -4.76
N LEU A 99 -11.33 19.65 -5.34
CA LEU A 99 -12.37 18.64 -5.22
C LEU A 99 -12.46 18.10 -3.77
N LEU A 100 -11.33 17.87 -3.11
CA LEU A 100 -11.26 17.43 -1.71
C LEU A 100 -11.89 18.43 -0.74
N VAL A 101 -11.72 19.72 -0.99
CA VAL A 101 -12.29 20.78 -0.16
C VAL A 101 -13.77 21.02 -0.48
N ASN A 102 -14.15 21.00 -1.76
CA ASN A 102 -15.49 21.46 -2.17
C ASN A 102 -16.52 20.33 -2.28
N THR A 103 -16.13 19.13 -2.70
CA THR A 103 -17.08 18.05 -3.04
C THR A 103 -16.79 16.71 -2.36
N ARG A 104 -15.57 16.51 -1.85
CA ARG A 104 -15.07 15.24 -1.30
C ARG A 104 -14.59 15.37 0.14
N GLN A 105 -15.32 16.15 0.95
CA GLN A 105 -14.93 16.47 2.34
C GLN A 105 -14.93 15.26 3.27
N MET A 106 -15.78 14.26 3.00
CA MET A 106 -15.95 13.06 3.81
C MET A 106 -14.90 11.97 3.54
N GLY A 107 -13.85 12.28 2.78
CA GLY A 107 -12.82 11.31 2.43
C GLY A 107 -12.94 10.77 1.01
N VAL A 108 -12.03 9.85 0.70
CA VAL A 108 -12.05 9.02 -0.50
C VAL A 108 -11.96 7.58 0.00
N SER A 109 -12.87 6.71 -0.44
CA SER A 109 -12.89 5.34 0.05
C SER A 109 -11.77 4.49 -0.56
N ALA A 110 -11.31 3.47 0.16
CA ALA A 110 -10.35 2.50 -0.34
C ALA A 110 -10.94 1.63 -1.47
N TYR A 111 -12.28 1.58 -1.61
CA TYR A 111 -12.91 1.06 -2.84
C TYR A 111 -12.48 1.89 -4.06
N GLU A 112 -12.55 3.22 -3.98
CA GLU A 112 -12.18 4.11 -5.09
C GLU A 112 -10.69 4.04 -5.40
N TRP A 113 -9.86 3.81 -4.37
CA TRP A 113 -8.43 3.60 -4.60
C TRP A 113 -8.15 2.24 -5.26
N GLY A 114 -8.81 1.18 -4.80
CA GLY A 114 -8.76 -0.15 -5.42
C GLY A 114 -9.21 -0.13 -6.88
N GLU A 115 -10.29 0.58 -7.20
CA GLU A 115 -10.76 0.76 -8.58
C GLU A 115 -9.74 1.54 -9.44
N ALA A 116 -9.08 2.56 -8.89
CA ALA A 116 -8.03 3.28 -9.60
C ALA A 116 -6.79 2.40 -9.88
N ILE A 117 -6.40 1.56 -8.92
CA ILE A 117 -5.31 0.58 -9.09
C ILE A 117 -5.71 -0.49 -10.12
N ALA A 118 -6.94 -1.00 -10.07
CA ALA A 118 -7.48 -1.94 -11.05
C ALA A 118 -7.43 -1.37 -12.47
N ALA A 119 -7.87 -0.12 -12.64
CA ALA A 119 -7.82 0.58 -13.92
C ALA A 119 -6.37 0.74 -14.44
N PHE A 120 -5.41 1.02 -13.53
CA PHE A 120 -4.00 1.06 -13.88
C PHE A 120 -3.46 -0.31 -14.33
N ALA A 121 -3.79 -1.38 -13.61
CA ALA A 121 -3.30 -2.74 -13.88
C ALA A 121 -3.71 -3.27 -15.27
N VAL A 122 -4.79 -2.76 -15.86
CA VAL A 122 -5.28 -3.17 -17.19
C VAL A 122 -4.92 -2.19 -18.31
N THR A 123 -4.11 -1.16 -18.04
CA THR A 123 -3.59 -0.28 -19.09
C THR A 123 -2.75 -1.06 -20.11
N PRO A 124 -2.65 -0.61 -21.38
CA PRO A 124 -1.85 -1.29 -22.40
C PRO A 124 -0.40 -1.55 -21.97
N ASP A 125 0.20 -0.62 -21.23
CA ASP A 125 1.56 -0.74 -20.73
C ASP A 125 1.72 -1.81 -19.63
N MET A 126 0.64 -2.17 -18.93
CA MET A 126 0.67 -3.14 -17.83
C MET A 126 0.16 -4.53 -18.24
N ARG A 127 -0.70 -4.62 -19.26
CA ARG A 127 -1.25 -5.89 -19.75
C ARG A 127 -0.13 -6.88 -20.12
N GLY A 128 -0.28 -8.12 -19.64
CA GLY A 128 0.66 -9.21 -19.90
C GLY A 128 1.91 -9.22 -19.00
N LYS A 129 2.14 -8.18 -18.18
CA LYS A 129 3.23 -8.18 -17.21
C LYS A 129 2.93 -9.09 -16.02
N ARG A 130 3.98 -9.68 -15.44
CA ARG A 130 3.91 -10.47 -14.21
C ARG A 130 3.81 -9.53 -13.00
N MET A 131 2.60 -9.09 -12.71
CA MET A 131 2.37 -8.08 -11.66
C MET A 131 2.24 -8.69 -10.27
N VAL A 132 2.82 -8.04 -9.27
CA VAL A 132 2.71 -8.42 -7.86
C VAL A 132 2.10 -7.27 -7.08
N ALA A 133 0.97 -7.51 -6.44
CA ALA A 133 0.26 -6.52 -5.63
C ALA A 133 0.85 -6.50 -4.21
N ILE A 134 1.22 -5.32 -3.72
CA ILE A 134 1.87 -5.14 -2.41
C ILE A 134 1.14 -4.02 -1.66
N GLY A 135 0.54 -4.33 -0.52
CA GLY A 135 -0.18 -3.36 0.30
C GLY A 135 0.36 -3.31 1.72
N HIS A 136 0.33 -2.13 2.35
CA HIS A 136 0.58 -1.95 3.78
C HIS A 136 -0.64 -1.37 4.50
N SER A 137 -1.06 -1.97 5.62
CA SER A 137 -2.19 -1.49 6.42
C SER A 137 -3.43 -1.24 5.53
N ALA A 138 -4.00 -0.03 5.48
CA ALA A 138 -5.14 0.26 4.61
C ALA A 138 -4.89 -0.05 3.11
N GLY A 139 -3.64 0.05 2.66
CA GLY A 139 -3.25 -0.33 1.29
C GLY A 139 -3.48 -1.81 0.98
N THR A 140 -3.54 -2.69 1.99
CA THR A 140 -3.91 -4.11 1.78
C THR A 140 -5.36 -4.23 1.35
N GLY A 141 -6.27 -3.47 1.96
CA GLY A 141 -7.68 -3.41 1.57
C GLY A 141 -7.86 -2.89 0.16
N ALA A 142 -7.18 -1.80 -0.19
CA ALA A 142 -7.20 -1.25 -1.55
C ALA A 142 -6.68 -2.26 -2.59
N MET A 143 -5.59 -2.98 -2.30
CA MET A 143 -5.07 -4.03 -3.17
C MET A 143 -6.07 -5.18 -3.35
N MET A 144 -6.71 -5.65 -2.27
CA MET A 144 -7.79 -6.64 -2.37
C MET A 144 -8.95 -6.12 -3.23
N MET A 145 -9.39 -4.89 -3.01
CA MET A 145 -10.47 -4.28 -3.80
C MET A 145 -10.11 -4.07 -5.27
N SER A 146 -8.82 -3.96 -5.60
CA SER A 146 -8.39 -3.91 -7.01
C SER A 146 -8.61 -5.22 -7.77
N MET A 147 -8.91 -6.33 -7.08
CA MET A 147 -9.18 -7.65 -7.68
C MET A 147 -10.67 -8.00 -7.74
N ARG A 148 -11.51 -7.26 -7.01
CA ARG A 148 -12.94 -7.56 -6.78
C ARG A 148 -13.73 -7.81 -8.06
N ASP A 149 -13.55 -6.95 -9.06
CA ASP A 149 -14.33 -6.99 -10.30
C ASP A 149 -13.71 -7.91 -11.37
N PHE A 150 -12.61 -8.60 -11.05
CA PHE A 150 -12.00 -9.58 -11.94
C PHE A 150 -12.51 -11.00 -11.60
N PRO A 151 -13.01 -11.76 -12.60
CA PRO A 151 -13.24 -13.17 -12.40
C PRO A 151 -11.90 -13.83 -12.07
N THR A 152 -11.91 -14.86 -11.20
CA THR A 152 -10.68 -15.45 -10.64
C THR A 152 -9.61 -15.81 -11.70
N PRO A 153 -9.92 -16.37 -12.89
CA PRO A 153 -8.92 -16.66 -13.92
C PRO A 153 -8.31 -15.42 -14.60
N ALA A 154 -8.92 -14.24 -14.43
CA ALA A 154 -8.51 -12.99 -15.06
C ALA A 154 -7.95 -11.96 -14.05
N ILE A 155 -7.69 -12.37 -12.80
CA ILE A 155 -6.99 -11.54 -11.82
C ILE A 155 -5.62 -11.15 -12.42
N PRO A 156 -5.26 -9.86 -12.47
CA PRO A 156 -4.08 -9.42 -13.22
C PRO A 156 -2.75 -9.67 -12.47
N TYR A 157 -2.79 -10.28 -11.28
CA TYR A 157 -1.63 -10.47 -10.41
C TYR A 157 -1.18 -11.93 -10.37
N VAL A 158 0.14 -12.14 -10.36
CA VAL A 158 0.76 -13.47 -10.19
C VAL A 158 1.05 -13.79 -8.72
N SER A 159 1.01 -12.80 -7.84
CA SER A 159 1.18 -12.93 -6.39
C SER A 159 0.68 -11.67 -5.67
N VAL A 160 0.32 -11.81 -4.40
CA VAL A 160 -0.13 -10.72 -3.53
C VAL A 160 0.65 -10.78 -2.21
N VAL A 161 1.18 -9.64 -1.75
CA VAL A 161 1.86 -9.50 -0.45
C VAL A 161 1.12 -8.46 0.39
N LEU A 162 0.53 -8.91 1.50
CA LEU A 162 -0.21 -8.06 2.43
C LEU A 162 0.62 -7.86 3.70
N ILE A 163 1.08 -6.63 3.92
CA ILE A 163 1.94 -6.26 5.05
C ILE A 163 1.07 -5.58 6.11
N GLU A 164 1.05 -6.14 7.32
CA GLU A 164 0.26 -5.63 8.43
C GLU A 164 -1.21 -5.31 8.04
N PRO A 165 -1.95 -6.22 7.39
CA PRO A 165 -3.32 -5.92 6.95
C PRO A 165 -4.24 -5.60 8.13
N ILE A 166 -5.03 -4.53 7.98
CA ILE A 166 -6.11 -4.15 8.92
C ILE A 166 -7.46 -4.75 8.52
N ILE A 167 -7.42 -5.90 7.84
CA ILE A 167 -8.58 -6.61 7.28
C ILE A 167 -9.15 -7.51 8.38
N ALA A 168 -10.45 -7.42 8.65
CA ALA A 168 -11.13 -8.18 9.69
C ALA A 168 -12.61 -8.34 9.36
N THR A 169 -13.27 -9.37 9.90
CA THR A 169 -14.73 -9.43 9.83
C THR A 169 -15.35 -8.28 10.62
N ARG A 170 -16.60 -7.93 10.30
CA ARG A 170 -17.36 -6.90 11.02
C ARG A 170 -17.38 -7.17 12.54
N GLU A 171 -17.60 -8.42 12.93
CA GLU A 171 -17.64 -8.84 14.34
C GLU A 171 -16.28 -8.62 15.03
N ILE A 172 -15.19 -9.09 14.43
CA ILE A 172 -13.85 -8.94 15.00
C ILE A 172 -13.47 -7.46 15.10
N PHE A 173 -13.79 -6.66 14.08
CA PHE A 173 -13.51 -5.23 14.07
C PHE A 173 -14.18 -4.50 15.24
N TYR A 174 -15.50 -4.67 15.41
CA TYR A 174 -16.22 -3.96 16.48
C TYR A 174 -15.82 -4.44 17.87
N ARG A 175 -15.41 -5.70 18.01
CA ARG A 175 -14.98 -6.24 19.30
C ARG A 175 -13.54 -5.85 19.68
N HIS A 176 -12.65 -5.64 18.71
CA HIS A 176 -11.21 -5.57 18.99
C HIS A 176 -10.48 -4.36 18.39
N ILE A 177 -11.07 -3.60 17.46
CA ILE A 177 -10.38 -2.54 16.70
C ILE A 177 -11.11 -1.18 16.75
N ALA A 178 -12.44 -1.17 16.91
CA ALA A 178 -13.23 0.07 16.83
C ALA A 178 -12.79 1.15 17.84
N ASP A 179 -12.53 0.78 19.10
CA ASP A 179 -12.16 1.74 20.16
C ASP A 179 -10.77 2.37 19.93
N SER A 180 -9.80 1.57 19.47
CA SER A 180 -8.47 2.09 19.13
C SER A 180 -8.55 3.04 17.93
N THR A 181 -9.38 2.71 16.94
CA THR A 181 -9.67 3.55 15.77
C THR A 181 -10.16 4.94 16.18
N GLN A 182 -11.11 5.02 17.12
CA GLN A 182 -11.62 6.30 17.63
C GLN A 182 -10.53 7.14 18.31
N THR A 183 -9.67 6.49 19.10
CA THR A 183 -8.54 7.15 19.77
C THR A 183 -7.53 7.73 18.77
N ILE A 184 -7.23 6.99 17.70
CA ILE A 184 -6.33 7.43 16.64
C ILE A 184 -6.89 8.63 15.88
N VAL A 185 -8.18 8.59 15.53
CA VAL A 185 -8.88 9.71 14.87
C VAL A 185 -8.76 10.98 15.70
N ALA A 186 -9.03 10.90 17.02
CA ALA A 186 -8.89 12.04 17.92
C ALA A 186 -7.46 12.61 17.95
N ALA A 187 -6.45 11.73 17.97
CA ALA A 187 -5.04 12.15 17.93
C ALA A 187 -4.66 12.82 16.59
N ILE A 188 -5.19 12.34 15.46
CA ILE A 188 -4.97 12.95 14.13
C ILE A 188 -5.60 14.33 14.06
N THR A 189 -6.82 14.51 14.58
CA THR A 189 -7.49 15.82 14.57
C THR A 189 -6.67 16.89 15.30
N MET A 190 -5.95 16.53 16.36
CA MET A 190 -5.09 17.46 17.12
C MET A 190 -3.66 17.60 16.56
N ARG A 191 -3.30 16.81 15.53
CA ARG A 191 -1.94 16.74 15.01
C ARG A 191 -1.51 18.05 14.34
N ARG A 192 -0.29 18.50 14.65
CA ARG A 192 0.36 19.64 13.97
C ARG A 192 0.45 19.39 12.46
N GLN A 193 0.08 20.39 11.66
CA GLN A 193 0.04 20.30 10.19
C GLN A 193 1.06 21.21 9.49
N ARG A 194 1.68 22.16 10.20
CA ARG A 194 2.49 23.24 9.63
C ARG A 194 3.77 23.49 10.43
N TRP A 195 4.85 23.82 9.74
CA TRP A 195 6.16 24.16 10.29
C TRP A 195 6.79 25.29 9.48
N ARG A 196 7.71 26.06 10.07
CA ARG A 196 8.37 27.18 9.37
C ARG A 196 9.27 26.72 8.23
N SER A 197 9.78 25.49 8.31
CA SER A 197 10.63 24.90 7.27
C SER A 197 10.63 23.38 7.35
N ARG A 198 11.08 22.73 6.27
CA ARG A 198 11.32 21.27 6.26
C ARG A 198 12.33 20.84 7.33
N THR A 199 13.34 21.66 7.61
CA THR A 199 14.31 21.40 8.69
C THR A 199 13.64 21.37 10.06
N GLU A 200 12.79 22.37 10.36
CA GLU A 200 12.02 22.38 11.61
C GLU A 200 11.08 21.16 11.70
N ALA A 201 10.40 20.83 10.59
CA ALA A 201 9.53 19.65 10.54
C ALA A 201 10.29 18.37 10.87
N TYR A 202 11.47 18.16 10.28
CA TYR A 202 12.32 17.01 10.58
C TYR A 202 12.72 16.93 12.05
N GLU A 203 13.21 18.04 12.62
CA GLU A 203 13.62 18.12 14.03
C GLU A 203 12.45 17.86 14.99
N TRP A 204 11.24 18.31 14.64
CA TRP A 204 10.04 18.11 15.42
C TRP A 204 9.55 16.65 15.35
N LEU A 205 9.48 16.08 14.15
CA LEU A 205 8.96 14.73 13.89
C LEU A 205 9.88 13.67 14.51
N LYS A 206 11.21 13.79 14.33
CA LYS A 206 12.17 12.77 14.79
C LYS A 206 12.14 12.49 16.31
N ARG A 207 11.56 13.40 17.10
CA ARG A 207 11.46 13.28 18.57
C ARG A 207 10.08 12.84 19.06
N ARG A 208 9.10 12.66 18.16
CA ARG A 208 7.68 12.46 18.54
C ARG A 208 7.11 11.19 17.94
N GLY A 209 6.23 10.53 18.69
CA GLY A 209 5.47 9.39 18.18
C GLY A 209 4.45 9.83 17.11
N PRO A 210 4.21 9.02 16.07
CA PRO A 210 4.84 7.71 15.82
C PRO A 210 6.24 7.80 15.18
N TRP A 211 6.60 8.94 14.58
CA TRP A 211 7.78 9.10 13.72
C TRP A 211 9.14 8.84 14.38
N LYS A 212 9.27 8.96 15.70
CA LYS A 212 10.53 8.72 16.43
C LYS A 212 11.10 7.31 16.24
N ARG A 213 10.26 6.34 15.87
CA ARG A 213 10.64 4.94 15.62
C ARG A 213 11.02 4.67 14.16
N TRP A 214 10.76 5.61 13.25
CA TRP A 214 10.97 5.41 11.82
C TRP A 214 12.45 5.39 11.47
N ASP A 215 12.79 4.60 10.45
CA ASP A 215 14.09 4.65 9.80
C ASP A 215 14.35 6.09 9.31
N ALA A 216 15.57 6.58 9.53
CA ALA A 216 15.93 7.94 9.21
C ALA A 216 15.80 8.27 7.71
N ARG A 217 15.96 7.29 6.81
CA ARG A 217 15.73 7.42 5.37
C ARG A 217 14.25 7.72 5.10
N VAL A 218 13.35 6.93 5.70
CA VAL A 218 11.90 7.08 5.53
C VAL A 218 11.42 8.41 6.10
N LEU A 219 11.94 8.85 7.25
CA LEU A 219 11.57 10.14 7.82
C LEU A 219 12.04 11.32 6.95
N ARG A 220 13.24 11.24 6.37
CA ARG A 220 13.72 12.26 5.42
C ARG A 220 12.84 12.31 4.17
N ILE A 221 12.42 11.15 3.65
CA ILE A 221 11.49 11.04 2.54
C ILE A 221 10.15 11.70 2.89
N PHE A 222 9.61 11.42 4.09
CA PHE A 222 8.37 12.03 4.55
C PHE A 222 8.43 13.56 4.59
N VAL A 223 9.51 14.11 5.14
CA VAL A 223 9.70 15.57 5.18
C VAL A 223 9.88 16.16 3.77
N ARG A 224 10.55 15.44 2.88
CA ARG A 224 10.79 15.91 1.50
C ARG A 224 9.53 15.91 0.65
N TYR A 225 8.77 14.82 0.68
CA TYR A 225 7.68 14.55 -0.26
C TYR A 225 6.29 14.66 0.36
N GLY A 226 6.13 14.41 1.66
CA GLY A 226 4.87 14.55 2.37
C GLY A 226 4.48 16.01 2.71
N LEU A 227 5.41 16.96 2.52
CA LEU A 227 5.21 18.38 2.78
C LEU A 227 5.15 19.21 1.48
N ARG A 228 4.26 20.20 1.45
CA ARG A 228 4.18 21.25 0.43
C ARG A 228 4.57 22.60 0.99
N ASP A 229 5.12 23.45 0.15
CA ASP A 229 5.37 24.86 0.47
C ASP A 229 4.03 25.62 0.50
N THR A 230 3.90 26.58 1.40
CA THR A 230 2.74 27.46 1.52
C THR A 230 3.10 28.87 1.02
N SER A 231 2.08 29.68 0.69
CA SER A 231 2.28 31.03 0.13
C SER A 231 2.97 32.01 1.08
N ASP A 232 2.95 31.74 2.38
CA ASP A 232 3.62 32.50 3.44
C ASP A 232 5.04 31.99 3.76
N GLY A 233 5.59 31.08 2.95
CA GLY A 233 6.96 30.58 3.07
C GLY A 233 7.16 29.49 4.14
N GLU A 234 6.08 29.01 4.75
CA GLU A 234 6.09 27.82 5.61
C GLU A 234 5.97 26.51 4.80
N VAL A 235 5.90 25.39 5.51
CA VAL A 235 5.54 24.09 4.93
C VAL A 235 4.37 23.46 5.67
N ALA A 236 3.51 22.77 4.93
CA ALA A 236 2.34 22.07 5.44
C ALA A 236 2.29 20.62 4.94
N LEU A 237 1.60 19.73 5.67
CA LEU A 237 1.30 18.40 5.16
C LEU A 237 0.47 18.49 3.86
N LYS A 238 0.79 17.61 2.91
CA LYS A 238 -0.01 17.45 1.68
C LYS A 238 -1.32 16.73 1.96
N CYS A 239 -1.30 15.69 2.77
CA CYS A 239 -2.51 15.04 3.26
C CYS A 239 -3.11 15.89 4.39
N ASP A 240 -4.31 16.40 4.17
CA ASP A 240 -5.03 17.16 5.18
C ASP A 240 -5.48 16.24 6.32
N ARG A 241 -5.28 16.65 7.60
CA ARG A 241 -5.69 15.84 8.76
C ARG A 241 -7.14 15.40 8.75
N ARG A 242 -8.07 16.18 8.16
CA ARG A 242 -9.49 15.78 8.06
C ARG A 242 -9.65 14.65 7.07
N GLN A 243 -8.93 14.70 5.95
CA GLN A 243 -8.88 13.60 4.98
C GLN A 243 -8.25 12.36 5.59
N GLU A 244 -7.13 12.50 6.31
CA GLU A 244 -6.49 11.40 7.04
C GLU A 244 -7.43 10.78 8.08
N ALA A 245 -8.09 11.61 8.90
CA ALA A 245 -9.03 11.16 9.92
C ALA A 245 -10.25 10.44 9.33
N ASN A 246 -10.78 10.94 8.20
CA ASN A 246 -11.94 10.35 7.52
C ASN A 246 -11.63 9.01 6.82
N ALA A 247 -10.35 8.64 6.66
CA ALA A 247 -9.98 7.33 6.11
C ALA A 247 -10.15 6.19 7.14
N TYR A 248 -10.15 6.48 8.44
CA TYR A 248 -10.27 5.44 9.49
C TYR A 248 -11.68 4.86 9.63
N PRO A 249 -12.78 5.64 9.53
CA PRO A 249 -14.14 5.10 9.50
C PRO A 249 -14.50 4.35 8.22
N ASP A 250 -13.66 4.38 7.18
CA ASP A 250 -13.88 3.66 5.91
C ASP A 250 -13.56 2.16 6.03
N VAL A 251 -14.36 1.45 6.83
CA VAL A 251 -14.09 0.07 7.24
C VAL A 251 -14.64 -0.98 6.28
N HIS A 252 -15.62 -0.63 5.45
CA HIS A 252 -16.30 -1.57 4.55
C HIS A 252 -15.37 -2.23 3.52
N PRO A 253 -14.44 -1.51 2.86
CA PRO A 253 -13.45 -2.14 1.98
C PRO A 253 -12.61 -3.22 2.69
N HIS A 254 -12.35 -3.03 3.99
CA HIS A 254 -11.59 -3.97 4.80
C HIS A 254 -12.41 -5.17 5.26
N PHE A 255 -13.74 -5.06 5.31
CA PHE A 255 -14.63 -6.19 5.56
C PHE A 255 -14.76 -7.04 4.30
N ASP A 256 -15.05 -6.43 3.16
CA ASP A 256 -15.14 -7.12 1.87
C ASP A 256 -13.81 -7.79 1.49
N ALA A 257 -12.69 -7.18 1.89
CA ALA A 257 -11.36 -7.75 1.66
C ALA A 257 -11.15 -9.11 2.35
N VAL A 258 -11.92 -9.44 3.40
CA VAL A 258 -11.86 -10.77 4.04
C VAL A 258 -12.32 -11.85 3.08
N ASP A 259 -13.50 -11.65 2.47
CA ASP A 259 -14.10 -12.59 1.52
C ASP A 259 -13.24 -12.69 0.27
N GLU A 260 -12.71 -11.54 -0.17
CA GLU A 260 -11.85 -11.45 -1.32
C GLU A 260 -10.52 -12.21 -1.12
N ILE A 261 -9.94 -12.23 0.08
CA ILE A 261 -8.76 -13.07 0.37
C ILE A 261 -9.09 -14.55 0.15
N GLY A 262 -10.23 -15.02 0.68
CA GLY A 262 -10.67 -16.41 0.54
C GLY A 262 -10.92 -16.82 -0.93
N ARG A 263 -11.34 -15.87 -1.76
CA ARG A 263 -11.50 -16.08 -3.21
C ARG A 263 -10.16 -16.05 -3.95
N VAL A 264 -9.35 -15.03 -3.72
CA VAL A 264 -8.10 -14.78 -4.46
C VAL A 264 -7.06 -15.87 -4.17
N CYS A 265 -6.94 -16.32 -2.91
CA CYS A 265 -5.92 -17.30 -2.52
C CYS A 265 -6.08 -18.67 -3.22
N GLN A 266 -7.26 -18.96 -3.76
CA GLN A 266 -7.52 -20.20 -4.53
C GLN A 266 -6.74 -20.24 -5.85
N SER A 267 -6.38 -19.09 -6.42
CA SER A 267 -5.71 -19.01 -7.73
C SER A 267 -4.45 -18.17 -7.73
N VAL A 268 -4.30 -17.22 -6.82
CA VAL A 268 -3.12 -16.36 -6.71
C VAL A 268 -2.48 -16.59 -5.34
N PRO A 269 -1.17 -16.85 -5.22
CA PRO A 269 -0.53 -16.97 -3.93
C PRO A 269 -0.61 -15.65 -3.16
N VAL A 270 -1.21 -15.70 -1.97
CA VAL A 270 -1.33 -14.56 -1.05
C VAL A 270 -0.37 -14.77 0.11
N HIS A 271 0.51 -13.82 0.36
CA HIS A 271 1.51 -13.85 1.43
C HIS A 271 1.15 -12.82 2.49
N LEU A 272 1.11 -13.23 3.76
CA LEU A 272 0.89 -12.34 4.89
C LEU A 272 2.22 -12.01 5.56
N VAL A 273 2.49 -10.73 5.80
CA VAL A 273 3.67 -10.27 6.55
C VAL A 273 3.19 -9.51 7.78
N TRP A 274 3.52 -10.02 8.96
CA TRP A 274 3.14 -9.43 10.25
C TRP A 274 4.36 -8.96 11.03
N ALA A 275 4.16 -7.96 11.86
CA ALA A 275 5.05 -7.49 12.88
C ALA A 275 4.75 -8.20 14.21
N ASN A 276 5.80 -8.52 14.97
CA ASN A 276 5.68 -9.27 16.23
C ASN A 276 5.06 -8.42 17.36
N GLN A 277 5.18 -7.10 17.32
CA GLN A 277 4.52 -6.23 18.28
C GLN A 277 3.07 -6.03 17.85
N SER A 278 2.13 -6.57 18.62
CA SER A 278 0.69 -6.38 18.41
C SER A 278 0.25 -5.03 19.00
N ASP A 279 0.86 -3.94 18.53
CA ASP A 279 0.60 -2.57 19.02
C ASP A 279 -0.63 -1.92 18.37
N PHE A 280 -1.03 -2.40 17.19
CA PHE A 280 -2.18 -1.89 16.44
C PHE A 280 -3.15 -2.97 15.98
N VAL A 281 -2.64 -4.08 15.41
CA VAL A 281 -3.45 -5.19 14.91
C VAL A 281 -3.41 -6.34 15.91
N PRO A 282 -4.52 -6.62 16.64
CA PRO A 282 -4.58 -7.71 17.61
C PRO A 282 -4.31 -9.07 16.99
N LYS A 283 -3.66 -9.98 17.73
CA LYS A 283 -3.35 -11.34 17.25
C LYS A 283 -4.56 -12.10 16.70
N ILE A 284 -5.75 -11.92 17.30
CA ILE A 284 -6.99 -12.55 16.82
C ILE A 284 -7.34 -12.13 15.38
N VAL A 285 -7.07 -10.87 15.01
CA VAL A 285 -7.25 -10.38 13.64
C VAL A 285 -6.26 -11.08 12.72
N GLN A 286 -4.99 -11.14 13.14
CA GLN A 286 -3.93 -11.75 12.34
C GLN A 286 -4.21 -13.23 12.06
N ASP A 287 -4.58 -13.98 13.09
CA ASP A 287 -4.85 -15.41 12.98
C ASP A 287 -6.09 -15.67 12.12
N SER A 288 -7.10 -14.78 12.19
CA SER A 288 -8.31 -14.90 11.36
C SER A 288 -8.01 -14.87 9.86
N LEU A 289 -7.06 -14.04 9.39
CA LEU A 289 -6.75 -13.92 7.96
C LEU A 289 -6.05 -15.14 7.35
N SER A 290 -5.64 -16.09 8.18
CA SER A 290 -5.05 -17.37 7.77
C SER A 290 -5.88 -18.57 8.20
N ASP A 291 -7.14 -18.37 8.59
CA ASP A 291 -8.02 -19.45 8.99
C ASP A 291 -8.47 -20.27 7.77
N VAL A 292 -7.88 -21.46 7.64
CA VAL A 292 -8.17 -22.41 6.56
C VAL A 292 -9.61 -22.94 6.60
N SER A 293 -10.24 -22.98 7.78
CA SER A 293 -11.63 -23.44 7.92
C SER A 293 -12.63 -22.47 7.28
N GLU A 294 -12.22 -21.21 7.16
CA GLU A 294 -12.96 -20.12 6.51
C GLU A 294 -12.49 -19.91 5.04
N GLY A 295 -11.80 -20.90 4.46
CA GLY A 295 -11.35 -20.86 3.06
C GLY A 295 -10.14 -19.97 2.77
N ARG A 296 -9.48 -19.40 3.80
CA ARG A 296 -8.34 -18.49 3.64
C ARG A 296 -7.02 -19.25 3.63
N MET A 297 -6.75 -19.91 2.50
CA MET A 297 -5.54 -20.70 2.27
C MET A 297 -4.39 -19.84 1.72
N VAL A 298 -3.76 -19.05 2.59
CA VAL A 298 -2.61 -18.21 2.23
C VAL A 298 -1.36 -19.05 1.92
N ALA A 299 -0.50 -18.55 1.03
CA ALA A 299 0.70 -19.22 0.57
C ALA A 299 1.84 -19.18 1.61
N SER A 300 1.96 -18.08 2.35
CA SER A 300 2.90 -17.99 3.47
C SER A 300 2.47 -16.97 4.52
N ILE A 301 3.04 -17.11 5.72
CA ILE A 301 2.93 -16.16 6.82
C ILE A 301 4.34 -15.88 7.34
N THR A 302 4.79 -14.64 7.19
CA THR A 302 6.09 -14.17 7.69
C THR A 302 5.87 -13.27 8.90
N ARG A 303 6.68 -13.43 9.95
CA ARG A 303 6.63 -12.60 11.16
C ARG A 303 7.97 -11.95 11.41
N LEU A 304 7.98 -10.64 11.64
CA LEU A 304 9.18 -9.81 11.73
C LEU A 304 9.17 -8.95 12.99
N ASP A 305 10.34 -8.67 13.56
CA ASP A 305 10.42 -7.72 14.68
C ASP A 305 10.14 -6.28 14.21
N GLY A 306 9.18 -5.62 14.86
CA GLY A 306 8.71 -4.28 14.56
C GLY A 306 7.29 -4.06 15.11
N GLY A 307 6.77 -2.85 14.97
CA GLY A 307 5.34 -2.55 15.18
C GLY A 307 4.56 -2.44 13.87
N HIS A 308 3.31 -1.99 13.94
CA HIS A 308 2.43 -1.86 12.78
C HIS A 308 3.02 -1.03 11.62
N MET A 309 3.84 -0.04 11.95
CA MET A 309 4.54 0.81 10.99
C MET A 309 5.85 0.18 10.48
N ILE A 310 5.94 -1.15 10.40
CA ILE A 310 7.18 -1.88 10.07
C ILE A 310 7.78 -1.48 8.72
N VAL A 311 6.96 -1.04 7.75
CA VAL A 311 7.45 -0.49 6.47
C VAL A 311 8.29 0.77 6.71
N GLN A 312 7.87 1.62 7.65
CA GLN A 312 8.56 2.85 8.00
C GLN A 312 9.66 2.63 9.05
N GLU A 313 9.53 1.63 9.92
CA GLU A 313 10.49 1.32 10.99
C GLU A 313 11.68 0.48 10.50
N ASN A 314 11.44 -0.50 9.62
CA ASN A 314 12.44 -1.45 9.15
C ASN A 314 12.23 -1.84 7.67
N PRO A 315 12.43 -0.88 6.75
CA PRO A 315 12.19 -1.12 5.32
C PRO A 315 13.07 -2.22 4.72
N ASP A 316 14.28 -2.43 5.25
CA ASP A 316 15.19 -3.47 4.75
C ASP A 316 14.63 -4.88 5.02
N ARG A 317 14.07 -5.14 6.20
CA ARG A 317 13.41 -6.43 6.49
C ARG A 317 12.17 -6.65 5.64
N ILE A 318 11.40 -5.59 5.35
CA ILE A 318 10.26 -5.70 4.43
C ILE A 318 10.73 -6.04 3.02
N ALA A 319 11.82 -5.46 2.54
CA ALA A 319 12.39 -5.79 1.24
C ALA A 319 12.77 -7.27 1.14
N LEU A 320 13.36 -7.84 2.20
CA LEU A 320 13.68 -9.27 2.26
C LEU A 320 12.42 -10.14 2.22
N ALA A 321 11.38 -9.82 3.01
CA ALA A 321 10.13 -10.57 3.01
C ALA A 321 9.40 -10.52 1.65
N ILE A 322 9.46 -9.38 0.95
CA ILE A 322 8.98 -9.28 -0.43
C ILE A 322 9.82 -10.17 -1.35
N CYS A 323 11.15 -10.14 -1.23
CA CYS A 323 12.03 -10.99 -2.04
C CYS A 323 11.73 -12.49 -1.86
N ASP A 324 11.47 -12.94 -0.64
CA ASP A 324 11.10 -14.33 -0.35
C ASP A 324 9.76 -14.70 -1.00
N SER A 325 8.78 -13.79 -0.95
CA SER A 325 7.48 -13.97 -1.61
C SER A 325 7.63 -14.08 -3.14
N LEU A 326 8.50 -13.27 -3.74
CA LEU A 326 8.79 -13.29 -5.18
C LEU A 326 9.45 -14.60 -5.62
N ASP A 327 10.30 -15.20 -4.79
CA ASP A 327 10.95 -16.47 -5.09
C ASP A 327 9.95 -17.64 -5.13
N ALA A 328 8.88 -17.58 -4.33
CA ALA A 328 7.86 -18.62 -4.26
C ALA A 328 7.00 -18.71 -5.54
N VAL A 329 6.82 -17.60 -6.28
CA VAL A 329 5.94 -17.54 -7.46
C VAL A 329 6.32 -18.54 -8.57
N GLY A 330 7.60 -18.92 -8.66
CA GLY A 330 8.08 -19.91 -9.64
C GLY A 330 7.90 -21.38 -9.21
N VAL A 331 7.88 -21.65 -7.91
CA VAL A 331 7.76 -23.01 -7.35
C VAL A 331 6.30 -23.47 -7.39
N ASP A 332 5.36 -22.57 -7.06
CA ASP A 332 3.93 -22.91 -6.96
C ASP A 332 3.30 -23.25 -8.31
N LEU A 333 3.76 -22.67 -9.41
CA LEU A 333 3.30 -23.03 -10.77
C LEU A 333 3.68 -24.48 -11.12
N GLN A 334 4.85 -24.95 -10.69
CA GLN A 334 5.29 -26.33 -10.93
C GLN A 334 4.57 -27.34 -10.03
N ILE A 335 4.30 -26.97 -8.78
CA ILE A 335 3.55 -27.83 -7.84
C ILE A 335 2.09 -27.95 -8.29
N ARG A 336 1.43 -26.85 -8.69
CA ARG A 336 0.04 -26.87 -9.18
C ARG A 336 -0.12 -27.60 -10.52
N ALA A 337 0.91 -27.60 -11.37
CA ALA A 337 0.93 -28.42 -12.58
C ALA A 337 1.05 -29.92 -12.27
N ARG A 338 1.79 -30.29 -11.21
CA ARG A 338 1.96 -31.68 -10.77
C ARG A 338 0.76 -32.23 -9.98
N SER A 339 -0.02 -31.40 -9.31
CA SER A 339 -1.21 -31.81 -8.57
C SER A 339 -2.49 -31.90 -9.43
N ARG A 340 -2.38 -31.64 -10.75
CA ARG A 340 -3.46 -31.78 -11.74
C ARG A 340 -3.24 -32.93 -12.72
N LEU A 341 -2.17 -33.71 -12.52
CA LEU A 341 -1.90 -35.01 -13.14
C LEU A 341 -2.17 -36.09 -12.10
#